data_AF-W1XVK3-F1
#
_entry.id   AF-W1XVK3-F1
#
_cell.length_a   1.000
_cell.length_b   1.000
_cell.length_c   1.000
_cell.angle_alpha   90.00
_cell.angle_beta   90.00
_cell.angle_gamma   90.00
#
_symmetry.space_group_name_H-M   'P 1'
#
loop_
_entity.id
_entity.type
_entity.pdbx_description
1 polymer ?
#
loop_
_entity_poly.entity_id
_entity_poly.type
_entity_poly.pdbx_seq_one_letter_code
_entity_poly.pdbx_strand_id
1 'polypeptide(L)' 'IEDTDNPDYVVVGLDWEVDYEKLSIATLAIQKGAHFVGTNPDLNIPTERGLMPGAGSIITLIEVVNRC' A
#
# COMPACT_ATOMS: atom_id res chain seq x y z
N ILE A 1 -12.77 -11.19 19.19
CA ILE A 1 -11.69 -11.87 18.45
C ILE A 1 -11.49 -10.98 17.24
N GLU A 2 -10.40 -10.23 17.20
CA GLU A 2 -10.05 -9.49 15.99
C GLU A 2 -9.67 -10.53 14.94
N ASP A 3 -10.41 -10.56 13.84
CA ASP A 3 -10.08 -11.38 12.69
C ASP A 3 -8.94 -10.68 11.95
N THR A 4 -7.71 -11.11 12.22
CA THR A 4 -6.50 -10.58 11.56
C THR A 4 -6.33 -11.12 10.14
N ASP A 5 -7.08 -12.17 9.76
CA ASP A 5 -6.88 -12.90 8.51
C ASP A 5 -7.77 -12.39 7.36
N ASN A 6 -8.80 -11.60 7.68
CA ASN A 6 -9.73 -11.01 6.73
C ASN A 6 -10.13 -9.57 7.08
N PRO A 7 -9.23 -8.59 6.89
CA PRO A 7 -9.54 -7.19 7.19
C PRO A 7 -10.57 -6.62 6.21
N ASP A 8 -11.49 -5.78 6.70
CA ASP A 8 -12.46 -5.06 5.87
C ASP A 8 -11.81 -3.90 5.08
N TYR A 9 -10.67 -3.39 5.56
CA TYR A 9 -9.97 -2.25 4.98
C TYR A 9 -8.46 -2.49 4.92
N VAL A 10 -7.84 -2.03 3.84
CA VAL A 10 -6.39 -1.97 3.66
C VAL A 10 -6.00 -0.51 3.52
N VAL A 11 -5.27 0.01 4.50
CA VAL A 11 -4.79 1.40 4.51
C VAL A 11 -3.30 1.41 4.23
N VAL A 12 -2.88 2.11 3.18
CA VAL A 12 -1.47 2.18 2.78
C VAL A 12 -0.96 3.62 2.87
N GLY A 13 0.23 3.77 3.45
CA GLY A 13 0.95 5.02 3.50
C GLY A 13 2.42 4.84 3.22
N LEU A 14 3.21 5.85 3.56
CA LEU A 14 4.65 5.79 3.42
C LEU A 14 5.21 4.74 4.39
N ASP A 15 5.86 3.73 3.85
CA ASP A 15 6.62 2.75 4.61
C ASP A 15 8.02 2.64 3.98
N TRP A 16 9.04 3.04 4.74
CA TRP A 16 10.45 2.96 4.32
C TRP A 16 11.00 1.54 4.32
N GLU A 17 10.33 0.64 5.04
CA GLU A 17 10.67 -0.77 5.19
C GLU A 17 9.59 -1.64 4.52
N VAL A 18 8.93 -1.12 3.48
CA VAL A 18 7.98 -1.91 2.70
C VAL A 18 8.72 -3.06 2.03
N ASP A 19 8.18 -4.27 2.20
CA ASP A 19 8.73 -5.49 1.64
C ASP A 19 7.65 -6.24 0.84
N TYR A 20 8.05 -7.34 0.22
CA TYR A 20 7.15 -8.14 -0.60
C TYR A 20 6.03 -8.81 0.22
N GLU A 21 6.29 -9.15 1.48
CA GLU A 21 5.31 -9.81 2.34
C GLU A 21 4.16 -8.85 2.67
N LYS A 22 4.46 -7.62 3.08
CA LYS A 22 3.46 -6.57 3.33
C LYS A 22 2.62 -6.28 2.08
N LEU A 23 3.26 -6.18 0.91
CA LEU A 23 2.56 -5.96 -0.36
C LEU A 23 1.65 -7.14 -0.72
N SER A 24 2.10 -8.37 -0.45
CA SER A 24 1.32 -9.59 -0.69
C SER A 24 0.10 -9.66 0.22
N ILE A 25 0.26 -9.37 1.51
CA ILE A 25 -0.87 -9.32 2.47
C ILE A 25 -1.91 -8.29 2.02
N ALA A 26 -1.47 -7.07 1.69
CA ALA A 26 -2.36 -6.02 1.20
C ALA A 26 -3.12 -6.45 -0.08
N THR A 27 -2.41 -7.04 -1.04
CA THR A 27 -3.00 -7.50 -2.30
C THR A 27 -4.02 -8.61 -2.07
N LEU A 28 -3.68 -9.63 -1.27
CA LEU A 28 -4.58 -10.73 -0.98
C LEU A 28 -5.82 -10.28 -0.20
N ALA A 29 -5.68 -9.33 0.73
CA ALA A 29 -6.81 -8.75 1.44
C ALA A 29 -7.76 -8.00 0.48
N ILE A 30 -7.22 -7.19 -0.44
CA ILE A 30 -8.03 -6.48 -1.45
C ILE A 30 -8.76 -7.48 -2.37
N GLN A 31 -8.09 -8.54 -2.81
CA GLN A 31 -8.71 -9.60 -3.62
C GLN A 31 -9.82 -10.35 -2.88
N LYS A 32 -9.74 -10.45 -1.54
CA LYS A 32 -10.82 -11.00 -0.70
C LYS A 32 -12.00 -10.03 -0.49
N GLY A 33 -11.90 -8.80 -0.99
CA GLY A 33 -12.97 -7.80 -0.93
C GLY A 33 -12.71 -6.65 0.04
N ALA A 34 -11.51 -6.54 0.62
CA ALA A 34 -11.18 -5.42 1.50
C ALA A 34 -11.18 -4.09 0.72
N HIS A 35 -11.69 -3.03 1.35
CA HIS A 35 -11.65 -1.68 0.80
C HIS A 35 -10.25 -1.09 0.89
N PHE A 36 -9.73 -0.58 -0.23
CA PHE A 36 -8.40 0.03 -0.29
C PHE A 36 -8.45 1.54 -0.06
N VAL A 37 -7.58 2.06 0.81
CA VAL A 37 -7.43 3.49 1.12
C VAL A 37 -5.95 3.90 1.08
N GLY A 38 -5.61 4.82 0.19
CA GLY A 38 -4.33 5.51 0.18
C GLY A 38 -4.35 6.75 1.07
N THR A 39 -3.31 6.92 1.89
CA THR A 39 -3.24 8.05 2.85
C THR A 39 -2.85 9.38 2.20
N ASN A 40 -1.81 9.39 1.35
CA ASN A 40 -1.40 10.58 0.59
C ASN A 40 -0.91 10.21 -0.83
N PRO A 41 -1.31 10.97 -1.87
CA PRO A 41 -1.04 10.61 -3.26
C PRO A 41 0.36 11.04 -3.75
N ASP A 42 1.22 11.57 -2.87
CA ASP A 42 2.52 12.10 -3.26
C ASP A 42 3.44 10.99 -3.77
N LEU A 43 3.78 11.06 -5.06
CA LEU A 43 4.60 10.03 -5.71
C LEU A 43 6.04 10.05 -5.21
N ASN A 44 6.57 11.23 -4.85
CA ASN A 44 7.97 11.44 -4.53
C ASN A 44 8.14 12.29 -3.27
N ILE A 45 9.20 12.00 -2.51
CA ILE A 45 9.64 12.78 -1.34
C ILE A 45 11.03 13.38 -1.65
N PRO A 46 11.20 14.70 -1.56
CA PRO A 46 12.51 15.33 -1.67
C PRO A 46 13.43 14.91 -0.52
N THR A 47 14.63 14.46 -0.85
CA THR A 47 15.68 14.14 0.11
C THR A 47 17.02 14.70 -0.36
N GLU A 48 18.04 14.72 0.51
CA GLU A 48 19.41 15.12 0.15
C GLU A 48 20.01 14.25 -0.97
N ARG A 49 19.50 13.02 -1.16
CA ARG A 49 19.93 12.07 -2.19
C ARG A 49 19.19 12.23 -3.51
N GLY A 50 18.18 13.10 -3.58
CA GLY A 50 17.26 13.27 -4.70
C GLY A 50 15.82 12.91 -4.35
N LEU A 51 15.00 12.66 -5.39
CA LEU A 51 13.60 12.27 -5.23
C LEU A 51 13.51 10.77 -4.89
N MET A 52 12.99 10.46 -3.71
CA MET A 52 12.74 9.09 -3.27
C MET A 52 11.25 8.76 -3.43
N PRO A 53 10.87 7.48 -3.53
CA PRO A 53 9.46 7.07 -3.57
C PRO A 53 8.70 7.57 -2.34
N GLY A 54 7.57 8.23 -2.58
CA GLY A 54 6.60 8.60 -1.56
C GLY A 54 5.51 7.54 -1.37
N ALA A 55 4.56 7.82 -0.47
CA ALA A 55 3.43 6.93 -0.22
C ALA A 55 2.63 6.65 -1.50
N GLY A 56 2.46 7.67 -2.36
CA GLY A 56 1.73 7.57 -3.62
C GLY A 56 2.33 6.53 -4.55
N SER A 57 3.65 6.31 -4.53
CA SER A 57 4.29 5.25 -5.32
C SER A 57 3.88 3.85 -4.86
N ILE A 58 3.83 3.61 -3.54
CA ILE A 58 3.40 2.32 -2.97
C ILE A 58 1.90 2.12 -3.19
N ILE A 59 1.10 3.16 -2.99
CA ILE A 59 -0.34 3.16 -3.24
C ILE A 59 -0.62 2.80 -4.70
N THR A 60 0.07 3.45 -5.64
CA THR A 60 -0.11 3.19 -7.08
C THR A 60 0.26 1.76 -7.44
N LEU A 61 1.31 1.18 -6.84
CA LEU A 61 1.68 -0.22 -7.04
C LEU A 61 0.52 -1.15 -6.66
N ILE A 62 -0.05 -0.97 -5.47
CA ILE A 62 -1.18 -1.77 -4.98
C ILE A 62 -2.44 -1.55 -5.83
N GLU A 63 -2.71 -0.33 -6.28
CA GLU A 63 -3.82 -0.08 -7.20
C GLU A 63 -3.63 -0.83 -8.52
N VAL A 64 -2.44 -0.74 -9.13
CA VAL A 64 -2.17 -1.30 -10.45
C VAL A 64 -2.27 -2.83 -10.43
N VAL A 65 -1.77 -3.49 -9.39
CA VAL A 65 -1.83 -4.96 -9.29
C VAL A 65 -3.26 -5.49 -9.06
N ASN A 66 -4.18 -4.66 -8.56
CA ASN A 66 -5.56 -5.05 -8.25
C ASN A 66 -6.61 -4.54 -9.27
N ARG A 67 -6.19 -4.01 -10.43
CA ARG A 67 -7.08 -3.51 -11.49
C ARG A 67 -7.63 -4.59 -12.45
N CYS A 68 -7.48 -5.88 -12.14
CA CYS A 68 -7.88 -7.00 -12.99
C CYS A 68 -9.34 -7.41 -12.81
#